data_AF-A0AA48QV68-F1
#
_entry.id   AF-A0AA48QV68-F1
#
_cell.length_a   1.000
_cell.length_b   1.000
_cell.length_c   1.000
_cell.angle_alpha   90.00
_cell.angle_beta   90.00
_cell.angle_gamma   90.00
#
_symmetry.space_group_name_H-M   'P 1'
#
loop_
_entity.id
_entity.type
_entity.pdbx_description
1 polymer ?
#
loop_
_entity_poly.entity_id
_entity_poly.type
_entity_poly.pdbx_seq_one_letter_code
_entity_poly.pdbx_strand_id
1 'polypeptide(L)'
;MSTSCVRALSAAPRAALRTNRRPRCSRALATEAPTPTAATSAPPPKPKAPLYPAVLPAERGKLSGDEASAYLSSILSLPAGTFPPELALQILTHKSYRFAHRLAHPPPYTEAEMAQSQVSHNARLGFVGRRALAAYMAMFVHSSMPTTNAVYAADFLRGKDIAGKLDALRHQNNLGRVVGDRWQLGEVMRWDQNETGREGGYSKVKGLTVEAVIGGVFTHLGSPAAQRAYHLHILPLLQEQLRDPALIEAAERVRNSAQGLGGVVS
;
A
#
# COMPACT_ATOMS: atom_id res chain seq x y z
N MET A 1 -44.69 -38.67 -16.04
CA MET A 1 -45.25 -37.96 -14.87
C MET A 1 -44.23 -36.87 -14.51
N SER A 2 -44.37 -35.62 -14.99
CA SER A 2 -45.14 -34.52 -14.37
C SER A 2 -44.78 -34.38 -12.88
N THR A 3 -44.27 -33.29 -12.31
CA THR A 3 -44.38 -31.83 -12.55
C THR A 3 -43.35 -31.16 -11.61
N SER A 4 -42.55 -30.17 -12.03
CA SER A 4 -42.80 -28.70 -11.97
C SER A 4 -42.47 -28.01 -10.63
N CYS A 5 -41.67 -26.93 -10.75
CA CYS A 5 -41.63 -25.66 -9.98
C CYS A 5 -41.36 -25.71 -8.45
N VAL A 6 -40.62 -24.79 -7.83
CA VAL A 6 -40.88 -23.36 -7.74
C VAL A 6 -39.58 -22.56 -7.51
N ARG A 7 -39.47 -21.46 -8.27
CA ARG A 7 -38.45 -20.40 -8.19
C ARG A 7 -39.05 -19.28 -7.32
N ALA A 8 -38.39 -18.91 -6.21
CA ALA A 8 -38.80 -17.76 -5.40
C ALA A 8 -37.77 -16.62 -5.55
N LEU A 9 -38.17 -15.61 -6.32
CA LEU A 9 -37.54 -14.29 -6.38
C LEU A 9 -38.09 -13.47 -5.20
N SER A 10 -37.24 -13.06 -4.26
CA SER A 10 -37.62 -12.07 -3.24
C SER A 10 -36.95 -10.74 -3.56
N ALA A 11 -37.78 -9.77 -3.91
CA ALA A 11 -37.41 -8.39 -4.18
C ALA A 11 -36.96 -7.67 -2.89
N ALA A 12 -35.87 -6.91 -2.99
CA ALA A 12 -35.43 -5.99 -1.94
C ALA A 12 -36.01 -4.58 -2.20
N PRO A 13 -36.54 -3.88 -1.17
CA PRO A 13 -37.09 -2.55 -1.34
C PRO A 13 -36.01 -1.47 -1.46
N ARG A 14 -36.21 -0.57 -2.44
CA ARG A 14 -35.49 0.70 -2.63
C ARG A 14 -35.78 1.64 -1.45
N ALA A 15 -34.79 1.90 -0.62
CA ALA A 15 -34.85 2.94 0.42
C ALA A 15 -34.37 4.30 -0.13
N ALA A 16 -35.12 5.33 0.25
CA ALA A 16 -35.14 6.66 -0.33
C ALA A 16 -33.89 7.51 -0.03
N LEU A 17 -33.52 8.32 -1.03
CA LEU A 17 -32.59 9.43 -0.95
C LEU A 17 -33.10 10.50 0.03
N ARG A 18 -32.44 10.63 1.18
CA ARG A 18 -32.59 11.78 2.07
C ARG A 18 -31.57 12.87 1.72
N THR A 19 -32.09 13.98 1.20
CA THR A 19 -31.37 15.22 0.92
C THR A 19 -31.16 16.00 2.22
N ASN A 20 -29.96 15.96 2.79
CA ASN A 20 -29.59 16.79 3.94
C ASN A 20 -29.30 18.23 3.47
N ARG A 21 -30.30 19.10 3.60
CA ARG A 21 -30.15 20.56 3.59
C ARG A 21 -29.31 20.99 4.80
N ARG A 22 -28.19 21.68 4.57
CA ARG A 22 -27.43 22.37 5.62
C ARG A 22 -28.03 23.75 5.88
N PRO A 23 -28.23 24.17 7.14
CA PRO A 23 -28.61 25.54 7.48
C PRO A 23 -27.40 26.49 7.33
N ARG A 24 -27.65 27.65 6.73
CA ARG A 24 -26.74 28.79 6.66
C ARG A 24 -26.71 29.48 8.03
N CYS A 25 -25.56 29.53 8.69
CA CYS A 25 -25.31 30.46 9.79
C CYS A 25 -24.75 31.76 9.22
N SER A 26 -25.62 32.77 9.14
CA SER A 26 -25.26 34.19 9.10
C SER A 26 -24.84 34.63 10.50
N ARG A 27 -23.56 35.00 10.71
CA ARG A 27 -23.12 35.69 11.92
C ARG A 27 -22.66 37.10 11.56
N ALA A 28 -23.28 38.04 12.26
CA ALA A 28 -23.15 39.47 12.11
C ALA A 28 -21.80 40.02 12.61
N LEU A 29 -21.49 41.16 12.00
CA LEU A 29 -20.59 42.24 12.36
C LEU A 29 -20.33 42.41 13.87
N ALA A 30 -19.05 42.52 14.23
CA ALA A 30 -18.61 43.37 15.33
C ALA A 30 -17.25 43.98 14.96
N THR A 31 -17.25 45.30 15.00
CA THR A 31 -16.18 46.28 14.81
C THR A 31 -15.19 46.20 15.96
N GLU A 32 -13.89 46.17 15.66
CA GLU A 32 -12.84 46.76 16.51
C GLU A 32 -11.55 46.92 15.69
N ALA A 33 -11.08 48.15 15.58
CA ALA A 33 -9.93 48.56 14.79
C ALA A 33 -8.65 48.51 15.65
N PRO A 34 -7.62 47.74 15.27
CA PRO A 34 -6.32 47.80 15.92
C PRO A 34 -5.41 48.87 15.29
N THR A 35 -4.68 49.52 16.20
CA THR A 35 -3.68 50.57 16.03
C THR A 35 -2.52 50.15 15.10
N PRO A 36 -2.02 51.02 14.20
CA PRO A 36 -0.88 50.68 13.34
C PRO A 36 0.43 50.70 14.14
N THR A 37 0.95 49.51 14.45
CA THR A 37 2.33 49.32 14.93
C THR A 37 3.26 49.04 13.76
N ALA A 38 4.46 49.61 13.86
CA ALA A 38 5.44 49.75 12.80
C ALA A 38 5.82 48.44 12.10
N ALA A 39 5.89 48.51 10.76
CA ALA A 39 6.33 47.45 9.89
C ALA A 39 7.81 47.11 10.12
N THR A 40 8.06 46.03 10.84
CA THR A 40 9.36 45.33 10.79
C THR A 40 9.33 44.44 9.56
N SER A 41 10.20 44.75 8.59
CA SER A 41 10.38 44.01 7.35
C SER A 41 10.78 42.55 7.64
N ALA A 42 9.79 41.65 7.57
CA ALA A 42 10.06 40.22 7.62
C ALA A 42 10.89 39.82 6.38
N PRO A 43 12.02 39.10 6.56
CA PRO A 43 12.81 38.62 5.44
C PRO A 43 11.97 37.63 4.62
N PRO A 44 12.20 37.54 3.29
CA PRO A 44 11.47 36.63 2.42
C PRO A 44 11.60 35.19 2.94
N PRO A 45 10.54 34.37 2.89
CA PRO A 45 10.63 32.98 3.30
C PRO A 45 11.70 32.30 2.46
N LYS A 46 12.78 31.84 3.12
CA LYS A 46 13.82 31.05 2.47
C LYS A 46 13.13 29.88 1.76
N PRO A 47 13.38 29.64 0.46
CA PRO A 47 12.87 28.45 -0.20
C PRO A 47 13.32 27.25 0.63
N LYS A 48 12.36 26.46 1.10
CA LYS A 48 12.64 25.21 1.81
C LYS A 48 13.49 24.38 0.87
N ALA A 49 14.77 24.20 1.20
CA ALA A 49 15.64 23.29 0.47
C ALA A 49 14.94 21.92 0.44
N PRO A 50 14.88 21.23 -0.72
CA PRO A 50 14.38 19.88 -0.77
C PRO A 50 15.17 19.05 0.24
N LEU A 51 14.45 18.43 1.19
CA LEU A 51 15.00 17.70 2.34
C LEU A 51 15.72 16.39 1.96
N TYR A 52 16.02 16.21 0.67
CA TYR A 52 16.77 15.09 0.14
C TYR A 52 17.66 15.62 -0.99
N PRO A 53 18.92 15.16 -1.09
CA PRO A 53 19.75 15.48 -2.24
C PRO A 53 18.97 15.04 -3.49
N ALA A 54 18.81 15.97 -4.43
CA ALA A 54 18.38 15.68 -5.78
C ALA A 54 19.48 14.83 -6.44
N VAL A 55 19.54 13.55 -6.09
CA VAL A 55 20.27 12.56 -6.87
C VAL A 55 19.56 12.52 -8.22
N LEU A 56 20.27 13.00 -9.24
CA LEU A 56 19.77 13.16 -10.60
C LEU A 56 19.12 11.86 -11.12
N PRO A 57 17.94 11.94 -11.78
CA PRO A 57 17.09 10.80 -12.12
C PRO A 57 17.46 10.11 -13.45
N ALA A 58 18.75 9.90 -13.74
CA ALA A 58 19.18 9.49 -15.09
C ALA A 58 19.30 7.97 -15.34
N GLU A 59 19.36 7.12 -14.30
CA GLU A 59 19.49 5.65 -14.45
C GLU A 59 18.30 4.86 -13.86
N ARG A 60 17.36 5.53 -13.17
CA ARG A 60 16.13 4.93 -12.63
C ARG A 60 15.13 4.66 -13.75
N GLY A 61 15.27 3.53 -14.46
CA GLY A 61 14.29 3.19 -15.50
C GLY A 61 14.62 2.05 -16.44
N LYS A 62 15.80 1.41 -16.33
CA LYS A 62 16.21 0.30 -17.19
C LYS A 62 15.98 -1.09 -16.59
N LEU A 63 15.19 -1.23 -15.52
CA LEU A 63 14.86 -2.55 -14.97
C LEU A 63 14.21 -3.41 -16.07
N SER A 64 14.83 -4.48 -16.52
CA SER A 64 14.23 -5.42 -17.47
C SER A 64 13.17 -6.30 -16.79
N GLY A 65 12.28 -6.93 -17.58
CA GLY A 65 11.30 -7.87 -17.04
C GLY A 65 11.95 -9.08 -16.36
N ASP A 66 13.08 -9.57 -16.90
CA ASP A 66 13.81 -10.71 -16.34
C ASP A 66 14.47 -10.35 -15.01
N GLU A 67 15.10 -9.18 -14.92
CA GLU A 67 15.64 -8.66 -13.66
C GLU A 67 14.55 -8.46 -12.61
N ALA A 68 13.38 -7.93 -13.02
CA ALA A 68 12.23 -7.78 -12.15
C ALA A 68 11.75 -9.14 -11.60
N SER A 69 11.67 -10.16 -12.47
CA SER A 69 11.25 -11.51 -12.07
C SER A 69 12.26 -12.17 -11.13
N ALA A 70 13.55 -12.06 -11.43
CA ALA A 70 14.64 -12.55 -10.59
C ALA A 70 14.63 -11.87 -9.21
N TYR A 71 14.45 -10.54 -9.17
CA TYR A 71 14.34 -9.78 -7.94
C TYR A 71 13.14 -10.25 -7.08
N LEU A 72 11.95 -10.37 -7.66
CA LEU A 72 10.76 -10.85 -6.93
C LEU A 72 10.93 -12.28 -6.40
N SER A 73 11.55 -13.15 -7.21
CA SER A 73 11.84 -14.52 -6.80
C SER A 73 12.83 -14.55 -5.63
N SER A 74 13.84 -13.68 -5.65
CA SER A 74 14.82 -13.54 -4.57
C SER A 74 14.19 -13.07 -3.25
N ILE A 75 13.42 -11.97 -3.26
CA ILE A 75 12.85 -11.41 -2.01
C ILE A 75 11.79 -12.32 -1.38
N LEU A 76 11.10 -13.14 -2.19
CA LEU A 76 10.08 -14.09 -1.74
C LEU A 76 10.62 -15.52 -1.57
N SER A 77 11.92 -15.73 -1.80
CA SER A 77 12.55 -17.06 -1.76
C SER A 77 11.81 -18.10 -2.61
N LEU A 78 11.36 -17.71 -3.79
CA LEU A 78 10.64 -18.54 -4.75
C LEU A 78 11.58 -19.09 -5.83
N PRO A 79 11.23 -20.21 -6.49
CA PRO A 79 11.96 -20.69 -7.66
C PRO A 79 12.04 -19.62 -8.76
N ALA A 80 13.16 -19.59 -9.48
CA ALA A 80 13.34 -18.70 -10.62
C ALA A 80 12.26 -18.96 -11.68
N GLY A 81 11.76 -17.91 -12.33
CA GLY A 81 10.72 -18.01 -13.35
C GLY A 81 9.29 -18.13 -12.79
N THR A 82 9.10 -18.05 -11.47
CA THR A 82 7.75 -18.07 -10.87
C THR A 82 6.88 -16.91 -11.34
N PHE A 83 7.47 -15.74 -11.63
CA PHE A 83 6.73 -14.60 -12.19
C PHE A 83 7.07 -14.42 -13.68
N PRO A 84 6.08 -14.32 -14.57
CA PRO A 84 6.30 -13.86 -15.93
C PRO A 84 6.98 -12.47 -15.93
N PRO A 85 7.96 -12.22 -16.81
CA PRO A 85 8.70 -10.94 -16.86
C PRO A 85 7.81 -9.70 -16.93
N GLU A 86 6.76 -9.74 -17.75
CA GLU A 86 5.79 -8.64 -17.89
C GLU A 86 5.01 -8.37 -16.60
N LEU A 87 4.59 -9.42 -15.90
CA LEU A 87 3.88 -9.30 -14.62
C LEU A 87 4.81 -8.75 -13.54
N ALA A 88 6.04 -9.25 -13.47
CA ALA A 88 7.04 -8.77 -12.51
C ALA A 88 7.32 -7.29 -12.70
N LEU A 89 7.47 -6.87 -13.96
CA LEU A 89 7.65 -5.48 -14.33
C LEU A 89 6.45 -4.61 -13.97
N GLN A 90 5.23 -5.13 -14.22
CA GLN A 90 3.99 -4.46 -13.83
C GLN A 90 3.89 -4.28 -12.32
N ILE A 91 4.24 -5.29 -11.52
CA ILE A 91 4.22 -5.25 -10.04
C ILE A 91 5.11 -4.11 -9.52
N LEU A 92 6.29 -3.93 -10.12
CA LEU A 92 7.30 -2.95 -9.71
C LEU A 92 7.12 -1.58 -10.37
N THR A 93 6.12 -1.39 -11.23
CA THR A 93 5.85 -0.11 -11.90
C THR A 93 4.73 0.65 -11.21
N HIS A 94 5.06 1.77 -10.59
CA HIS A 94 4.10 2.67 -9.96
C HIS A 94 3.36 3.52 -11.00
N LYS A 95 2.13 3.93 -10.70
CA LYS A 95 1.31 4.79 -11.58
C LYS A 95 1.98 6.13 -11.92
N SER A 96 2.84 6.66 -11.05
CA SER A 96 3.55 7.92 -11.33
C SER A 96 4.64 7.78 -12.39
N TYR A 97 5.13 6.56 -12.65
CA TYR A 97 6.16 6.33 -13.65
C TYR A 97 5.70 6.86 -15.02
N ARG A 98 6.39 7.90 -15.49
CA ARG A 98 6.20 8.56 -16.79
C ARG A 98 4.83 9.20 -17.06
N PHE A 99 3.89 9.18 -16.10
CA PHE A 99 2.65 9.97 -16.18
C PHE A 99 2.95 11.49 -16.11
N ALA A 100 4.08 11.85 -15.48
CA ALA A 100 4.59 13.21 -15.39
C ALA A 100 5.06 13.80 -16.73
N HIS A 101 5.65 12.97 -17.61
CA HIS A 101 6.21 13.45 -18.87
C HIS A 101 5.16 14.06 -19.79
N ARG A 102 3.89 13.63 -19.73
CA ARG A 102 2.81 14.24 -20.53
C ARG A 102 2.46 15.67 -20.11
N LEU A 103 2.63 16.02 -18.83
CA LEU A 103 2.36 17.38 -18.35
C LEU A 103 3.56 18.31 -18.54
N ALA A 104 4.79 17.77 -18.47
CA ALA A 104 6.02 18.52 -18.63
C ALA A 104 6.45 18.70 -20.10
N HIS A 105 6.12 17.76 -20.99
CA HIS A 105 6.37 17.86 -22.42
C HIS A 105 5.05 18.06 -23.16
N PRO A 106 4.72 19.29 -23.58
CA PRO A 106 3.59 19.51 -24.45
C PRO A 106 3.87 18.89 -25.84
N PRO A 107 2.82 18.51 -26.59
CA PRO A 107 2.96 17.86 -27.89
C PRO A 107 3.82 18.66 -28.89
N PRO A 108 4.40 17.99 -29.90
CA PRO A 108 4.11 16.62 -30.33
C PRO A 108 4.88 15.54 -29.57
N TYR A 109 4.19 14.43 -29.24
CA TYR A 109 4.82 13.24 -28.66
C TYR A 109 5.35 12.34 -29.78
N THR A 110 6.52 11.76 -29.58
CA THR A 110 7.01 10.66 -30.41
C THR A 110 6.18 9.39 -30.17
N GLU A 111 6.11 8.50 -31.16
CA GLU A 111 5.40 7.21 -31.03
C GLU A 111 5.95 6.36 -29.87
N ALA A 112 7.28 6.41 -29.67
CA ALA A 112 7.95 5.75 -28.57
C ALA A 112 7.50 6.28 -27.19
N GLU A 113 7.34 7.60 -27.03
CA GLU A 113 6.85 8.20 -25.79
C GLU A 113 5.37 7.85 -25.52
N MET A 114 4.56 7.79 -26.58
CA MET A 114 3.16 7.37 -26.45
C MET A 114 3.06 5.91 -26.00
N ALA A 115 3.81 4.99 -26.61
CA ALA A 115 3.85 3.59 -26.20
C ALA A 115 4.29 3.43 -24.73
N GLN A 116 5.30 4.18 -24.31
CA GLN A 116 5.80 4.16 -22.93
C GLN A 116 4.81 4.71 -21.90
N SER A 117 3.94 5.64 -22.28
CA SER A 117 2.92 6.18 -21.39
C SER A 117 1.74 5.23 -21.13
N GLN A 118 1.64 4.14 -21.91
CA GLN A 118 0.61 3.10 -21.76
C GLN A 118 1.11 1.88 -20.97
N VAL A 119 2.29 1.96 -20.36
CA VAL A 119 2.87 0.85 -19.60
C VAL A 119 1.94 0.43 -18.45
N SER A 120 1.76 -0.87 -18.30
CA SER A 120 0.99 -1.46 -17.21
C SER A 120 1.61 -1.10 -15.86
N HIS A 121 0.78 -0.67 -14.92
CA HIS A 121 1.21 -0.27 -13.58
C HIS A 121 0.48 -1.07 -12.50
N ASN A 122 0.96 -0.93 -11.27
CA ASN A 122 0.64 -1.80 -10.16
C ASN A 122 -0.63 -1.44 -9.37
N ALA A 123 -1.41 -0.43 -9.79
CA ALA A 123 -2.55 0.06 -8.99
C ALA A 123 -3.62 -1.02 -8.72
N ARG A 124 -3.96 -1.84 -9.71
CA ARG A 124 -4.92 -2.95 -9.55
C ARG A 124 -4.39 -4.02 -8.61
N LEU A 125 -3.11 -4.36 -8.72
CA LEU A 125 -2.46 -5.34 -7.87
C LEU A 125 -2.37 -4.83 -6.43
N GLY A 126 -1.98 -3.57 -6.23
CA GLY A 126 -1.96 -2.93 -4.91
C GLY A 126 -3.33 -2.92 -4.22
N PHE A 127 -4.40 -2.70 -4.98
CA PHE A 127 -5.77 -2.77 -4.44
C PHE A 127 -6.16 -4.17 -3.93
N VAL A 128 -5.76 -5.24 -4.63
CA VAL A 128 -5.98 -6.62 -4.21
C VAL A 128 -5.11 -6.94 -2.99
N GLY A 129 -3.81 -6.63 -3.06
CA GLY A 129 -2.89 -6.92 -1.99
C GLY A 129 -3.19 -6.16 -0.69
N ARG A 130 -3.70 -4.92 -0.76
CA ARG A 130 -4.19 -4.20 0.43
C ARG A 130 -5.28 -4.97 1.18
N ARG A 131 -6.21 -5.60 0.45
CA ARG A 131 -7.27 -6.43 1.06
C ARG A 131 -6.70 -7.71 1.63
N ALA A 132 -5.81 -8.37 0.88
CA ALA A 132 -5.15 -9.59 1.34
C ALA A 132 -4.38 -9.33 2.64
N LEU A 133 -3.55 -8.28 2.69
CA LEU A 133 -2.81 -7.87 3.89
C LEU A 133 -3.72 -7.55 5.08
N ALA A 134 -4.83 -6.85 4.84
CA ALA A 134 -5.81 -6.54 5.88
C ALA A 134 -6.42 -7.82 6.47
N ALA A 135 -6.82 -8.76 5.61
CA ALA A 135 -7.39 -10.03 6.03
C ALA A 135 -6.36 -10.90 6.78
N TYR A 136 -5.15 -11.05 6.25
CA TYR A 136 -4.11 -11.88 6.86
C TYR A 136 -3.65 -11.34 8.22
N MET A 137 -3.49 -10.02 8.36
CA MET A 137 -3.17 -9.40 9.65
C MET A 137 -4.30 -9.58 10.66
N ALA A 138 -5.56 -9.36 10.26
CA ALA A 138 -6.70 -9.55 11.15
C ALA A 138 -6.83 -11.01 11.62
N MET A 139 -6.67 -11.97 10.71
CA MET A 139 -6.67 -13.40 11.06
C MET A 139 -5.51 -13.77 11.98
N PHE A 140 -4.31 -13.22 11.75
CA PHE A 140 -3.16 -13.42 12.64
C PHE A 140 -3.43 -12.90 14.05
N VAL A 141 -3.90 -11.66 14.19
CA VAL A 141 -4.19 -11.08 15.51
C VAL A 141 -5.31 -11.85 16.21
N HIS A 142 -6.37 -12.21 15.49
CA HIS A 142 -7.49 -12.95 16.06
C HIS A 142 -7.12 -14.37 16.50
N SER A 143 -6.31 -15.09 15.71
CA SER A 143 -5.83 -16.42 16.08
C SER A 143 -4.84 -16.40 17.24
N SER A 144 -4.08 -15.30 17.39
CA SER A 144 -3.13 -15.12 18.49
C SER A 144 -3.80 -14.67 19.80
N MET A 145 -4.98 -14.04 19.70
CA MET A 145 -5.77 -13.56 20.84
C MET A 145 -7.21 -14.09 20.75
N PRO A 146 -7.45 -15.36 21.09
CA PRO A 146 -8.75 -15.99 20.90
C PRO A 146 -9.85 -15.45 21.82
N THR A 147 -9.47 -14.79 22.93
CA THR A 147 -10.43 -14.28 23.91
C THR A 147 -10.38 -12.76 23.98
N THR A 148 -11.53 -12.15 24.25
CA THR A 148 -11.65 -10.71 24.48
C THR A 148 -10.75 -10.23 25.62
N ASN A 149 -10.58 -11.04 26.67
CA ASN A 149 -9.69 -10.73 27.79
C ASN A 149 -8.22 -10.68 27.37
N ALA A 150 -7.78 -11.56 26.47
CA ALA A 150 -6.42 -11.52 25.94
C ALA A 150 -6.16 -10.23 25.14
N VAL A 151 -7.16 -9.76 24.40
CA VAL A 151 -7.09 -8.49 23.64
C VAL A 151 -6.96 -7.28 24.57
N TYR A 152 -7.68 -7.27 25.71
CA TYR A 152 -7.57 -6.19 26.69
C TYR A 152 -6.32 -6.27 27.56
N ALA A 153 -5.81 -7.47 27.83
CA ALA A 153 -4.58 -7.68 28.58
C ALA A 153 -3.32 -7.35 27.76
N ALA A 154 -3.41 -7.42 26.43
CA ALA A 154 -2.32 -7.09 25.52
C ALA A 154 -2.02 -5.58 25.53
N ASP A 155 -0.73 -5.20 25.67
CA ASP A 155 -0.27 -3.79 25.47
C ASP A 155 -0.40 -3.36 24.00
N PHE A 156 -0.87 -4.25 23.13
CA PHE A 156 -1.09 -4.00 21.72
C PHE A 156 -1.96 -2.76 21.44
N LEU A 157 -3.05 -2.57 22.20
CA LEU A 157 -4.07 -1.56 21.89
C LEU A 157 -3.70 -0.14 22.34
N ARG A 158 -3.05 0.05 23.49
CA ARG A 158 -2.70 1.37 24.07
C ARG A 158 -3.85 2.38 24.05
N GLY A 159 -5.06 1.93 24.39
CA GLY A 159 -6.27 2.77 24.38
C GLY A 159 -6.84 3.09 23.00
N LYS A 160 -6.30 2.52 21.91
CA LYS A 160 -6.91 2.55 20.58
C LYS A 160 -7.78 1.32 20.36
N ASP A 161 -8.75 1.46 19.47
CA ASP A 161 -9.53 0.32 18.98
C ASP A 161 -8.66 -0.62 18.13
N ILE A 162 -9.04 -1.89 18.09
CA ILE A 162 -8.32 -2.91 17.31
C ILE A 162 -8.28 -2.55 15.81
N ALA A 163 -9.36 -2.01 15.27
CA ALA A 163 -9.43 -1.62 13.86
C ALA A 163 -8.46 -0.46 13.56
N GLY A 164 -8.47 0.61 14.37
CA GLY A 164 -7.52 1.72 14.24
C GLY A 164 -6.06 1.28 14.40
N LYS A 165 -5.77 0.31 15.28
CA LYS A 165 -4.41 -0.25 15.42
C LYS A 165 -3.98 -1.07 14.21
N LEU A 166 -4.85 -1.95 13.71
CA LEU A 166 -4.60 -2.73 12.48
C LEU A 166 -4.40 -1.82 11.26
N ASP A 167 -5.20 -0.75 11.15
CA ASP A 167 -5.10 0.27 10.12
C ASP A 167 -3.78 1.04 10.19
N ALA A 168 -3.32 1.36 11.39
CA ALA A 168 -2.03 1.99 11.59
C ALA A 168 -0.87 1.07 11.17
N LEU A 169 -0.91 -0.21 11.54
CA LEU A 169 0.15 -1.17 11.17
C LEU A 169 0.25 -1.38 9.66
N ARG A 170 -0.90 -1.49 8.98
CA ARG A 170 -0.96 -1.66 7.52
C ARG A 170 -0.89 -0.34 6.73
N HIS A 171 -0.69 0.79 7.40
CA HIS A 171 -0.63 2.08 6.72
C HIS A 171 0.54 2.09 5.72
N GLN A 172 0.30 2.59 4.51
CA GLN A 172 1.27 2.53 3.40
C GLN A 172 2.63 3.13 3.74
N ASN A 173 2.65 4.27 4.43
CA ASN A 173 3.90 4.86 4.91
C ASN A 173 4.68 3.93 5.85
N ASN A 174 4.00 3.15 6.69
CA ASN A 174 4.65 2.20 7.59
C ASN A 174 5.16 0.98 6.82
N LEU A 175 4.34 0.42 5.92
CA LEU A 175 4.77 -0.67 5.04
C LEU A 175 5.99 -0.26 4.21
N GLY A 176 6.01 0.93 3.62
CA GLY A 176 7.13 1.37 2.82
C GLY A 176 8.40 1.70 3.61
N ARG A 177 8.28 2.10 4.89
CA ARG A 177 9.42 2.33 5.79
C ARG A 177 9.98 1.04 6.39
N VAL A 178 9.11 0.07 6.68
CA VAL A 178 9.53 -1.15 7.37
C VAL A 178 9.85 -2.24 6.37
N VAL A 179 8.89 -2.57 5.50
CA VAL A 179 9.04 -3.64 4.51
C VAL A 179 9.76 -3.12 3.26
N GLY A 180 9.34 -1.96 2.76
CA GLY A 180 9.89 -1.41 1.52
C GLY A 180 11.38 -1.05 1.61
N ASP A 181 11.85 -0.57 2.76
CA ASP A 181 13.28 -0.31 3.00
C ASP A 181 14.09 -1.60 3.09
N ARG A 182 13.58 -2.62 3.80
CA ARG A 182 14.25 -3.91 3.93
C ARG A 182 14.34 -4.66 2.60
N TRP A 183 13.34 -4.51 1.73
CA TRP A 183 13.36 -5.07 0.38
C TRP A 183 14.15 -4.21 -0.61
N GLN A 184 14.59 -3.01 -0.23
CA GLN A 184 15.27 -2.06 -1.14
C GLN A 184 14.41 -1.72 -2.37
N LEU A 185 13.08 -1.66 -2.21
CA LEU A 185 12.16 -1.36 -3.33
C LEU A 185 12.45 -0.01 -3.98
N GLY A 186 13.03 0.91 -3.22
CA GLY A 186 13.43 2.23 -3.68
C GLY A 186 14.38 2.24 -4.88
N GLU A 187 15.26 1.24 -4.95
CA GLU A 187 16.28 1.13 -5.99
C GLU A 187 15.78 0.42 -7.25
N VAL A 188 14.79 -0.48 -7.08
CA VAL A 188 14.32 -1.36 -8.15
C VAL A 188 13.01 -0.85 -8.77
N MET A 189 12.11 -0.24 -7.98
CA MET A 189 10.79 0.14 -8.48
C MET A 189 10.88 1.27 -9.52
N ARG A 190 10.04 1.17 -10.56
CA ARG A 190 9.87 2.20 -11.57
C ARG A 190 8.85 3.21 -11.07
N TRP A 191 9.31 4.39 -10.68
CA TRP A 191 8.46 5.47 -10.20
C TRP A 191 9.09 6.83 -10.53
N ASP A 192 8.27 7.88 -10.52
CA ASP A 192 8.73 9.26 -10.69
C ASP A 192 8.41 10.09 -9.45
N GLN A 193 9.37 10.92 -9.04
CA GLN A 193 9.28 11.85 -7.92
C GLN A 193 8.64 13.16 -8.39
N ASN A 194 7.43 13.07 -8.92
CA ASN A 194 6.76 14.27 -9.41
C ASN A 194 6.07 15.01 -8.26
N GLU A 195 6.49 16.25 -7.99
CA GLU A 195 5.98 17.13 -6.92
C GLU A 195 4.49 17.49 -7.08
N THR A 196 3.96 17.40 -8.31
CA THR A 196 2.56 17.71 -8.63
C THR A 196 1.60 16.54 -8.36
N GLY A 197 2.12 15.34 -8.08
CA GLY A 197 1.31 14.19 -7.69
C GLY A 197 0.73 14.38 -6.30
N ARG A 198 -0.60 14.27 -6.14
CA ARG A 198 -1.28 14.25 -4.82
C ARG A 198 -0.75 13.17 -3.86
N GLU A 199 0.07 12.24 -4.33
CA GLU A 199 0.67 11.14 -3.57
C GLU A 199 2.20 11.32 -3.44
N GLY A 200 2.66 12.49 -2.98
CA GLY A 200 4.07 12.88 -2.91
C GLY A 200 4.86 12.33 -1.71
N GLY A 201 4.93 11.01 -1.54
CA GLY A 201 5.71 10.41 -0.45
C GLY A 201 6.47 9.16 -0.89
N TYR A 202 7.80 9.19 -0.84
CA TYR A 202 8.65 8.05 -1.21
C TYR A 202 8.27 6.77 -0.43
N SER A 203 8.04 6.90 0.88
CA SER A 203 7.57 5.80 1.72
C SER A 203 6.17 5.32 1.33
N LYS A 204 5.28 6.21 0.91
CA LYS A 204 3.94 5.82 0.44
C LYS A 204 4.04 4.98 -0.84
N VAL A 205 4.86 5.40 -1.80
CA VAL A 205 5.06 4.68 -3.07
C VAL A 205 5.69 3.31 -2.86
N LYS A 206 6.68 3.19 -1.96
CA LYS A 206 7.21 1.88 -1.55
C LYS A 206 6.12 1.01 -0.92
N GLY A 207 5.31 1.57 -0.01
CA GLY A 207 4.21 0.84 0.61
C GLY A 207 3.16 0.34 -0.38
N LEU A 208 2.78 1.17 -1.36
CA LEU A 208 1.91 0.78 -2.48
C LEU A 208 2.50 -0.36 -3.29
N THR A 209 3.82 -0.36 -3.49
CA THR A 209 4.53 -1.42 -4.21
C THR A 209 4.58 -2.71 -3.39
N VAL A 210 4.75 -2.66 -2.06
CA VAL A 210 4.60 -3.83 -1.17
C VAL A 210 3.19 -4.42 -1.28
N GLU A 211 2.14 -3.57 -1.26
CA GLU A 211 0.77 -4.02 -1.49
C GLU A 211 0.66 -4.72 -2.85
N ALA A 212 1.28 -4.17 -3.90
CA ALA A 212 1.23 -4.75 -5.23
C ALA A 212 1.97 -6.09 -5.36
N VAL A 213 3.10 -6.29 -4.67
CA VAL A 213 3.82 -7.57 -4.65
C VAL A 213 2.90 -8.67 -4.11
N ILE A 214 2.25 -8.44 -2.97
CA ILE A 214 1.31 -9.41 -2.39
C ILE A 214 0.07 -9.58 -3.28
N GLY A 215 -0.40 -8.50 -3.91
CA GLY A 215 -1.46 -8.58 -4.92
C GLY A 215 -1.08 -9.45 -6.10
N GLY A 216 0.14 -9.32 -6.61
CA GLY A 216 0.70 -10.13 -7.69
C GLY A 216 0.77 -11.61 -7.33
N VAL A 217 1.33 -11.93 -6.14
CA VAL A 217 1.33 -13.28 -5.58
C VAL A 217 -0.09 -13.83 -5.49
N PHE A 218 -1.02 -13.05 -4.93
CA PHE A 218 -2.41 -13.47 -4.78
C PHE A 218 -3.07 -13.78 -6.12
N THR A 219 -2.88 -12.93 -7.13
CA THR A 219 -3.50 -13.12 -8.45
C THR A 219 -2.85 -14.24 -9.27
N HIS A 220 -1.54 -14.47 -9.11
CA HIS A 220 -0.79 -15.41 -9.93
C HIS A 220 -0.65 -16.79 -9.29
N LEU A 221 -0.34 -16.84 -7.99
CA LEU A 221 -0.08 -18.06 -7.22
C LEU A 221 -1.23 -18.43 -6.27
N GLY A 222 -2.22 -17.55 -6.12
CA GLY A 222 -3.41 -17.77 -5.30
C GLY A 222 -3.29 -17.32 -3.84
N SER A 223 -4.43 -17.37 -3.13
CA SER A 223 -4.53 -16.92 -1.74
C SER A 223 -3.61 -17.68 -0.76
N PRO A 224 -3.48 -19.02 -0.80
CA PRO A 224 -2.60 -19.73 0.14
C PRO A 224 -1.13 -19.32 -0.01
N ALA A 225 -0.66 -19.10 -1.24
CA ALA A 225 0.70 -18.63 -1.49
C ALA A 225 0.91 -17.20 -0.96
N ALA A 226 -0.06 -16.30 -1.17
CA ALA A 226 -0.01 -14.93 -0.65
C ALA A 226 -0.03 -14.88 0.89
N GLN A 227 -0.82 -15.72 1.53
CA GLN A 227 -0.85 -15.84 2.99
C GLN A 227 0.50 -16.33 3.54
N ARG A 228 1.10 -17.36 2.92
CA ARG A 228 2.44 -17.81 3.28
C ARG A 228 3.48 -16.71 3.09
N ALA A 229 3.44 -16.01 1.95
CA ALA A 229 4.35 -14.92 1.67
C ALA A 229 4.23 -13.80 2.72
N TYR A 230 3.02 -13.49 3.18
CA TYR A 230 2.79 -12.56 4.27
C TYR A 230 3.46 -13.03 5.58
N HIS A 231 3.21 -14.27 6.00
CA HIS A 231 3.77 -14.80 7.25
C HIS A 231 5.30 -14.97 7.23
N LEU A 232 5.89 -15.26 6.07
CA LEU A 232 7.33 -15.48 5.93
C LEU A 232 8.12 -14.19 5.72
N HIS A 233 7.60 -13.23 4.96
CA HIS A 233 8.39 -12.07 4.49
C HIS A 233 7.91 -10.72 5.02
N ILE A 234 6.64 -10.58 5.42
CA ILE A 234 6.09 -9.29 5.87
C ILE A 234 5.90 -9.25 7.38
N LEU A 235 5.21 -10.24 7.94
CA LEU A 235 4.90 -10.30 9.37
C LEU A 235 6.15 -10.20 10.25
N PRO A 236 7.28 -10.88 9.95
CA PRO A 236 8.49 -10.76 10.76
C PRO A 236 9.06 -9.34 10.79
N LEU A 237 8.96 -8.61 9.68
CA LEU A 237 9.42 -7.22 9.62
C LEU A 237 8.51 -6.27 10.42
N LEU A 238 7.23 -6.61 10.57
CA LEU A 238 6.27 -5.82 11.34
C LEU A 238 6.31 -6.12 12.85
N GLN A 239 7.06 -7.13 13.32
CA GLN A 239 7.13 -7.51 14.73
C GLN A 239 7.53 -6.35 15.65
N GLU A 240 8.47 -5.51 15.20
CA GLU A 240 8.90 -4.31 15.93
C GLU A 240 7.73 -3.33 16.22
N GLN A 241 6.69 -3.34 15.38
CA GLN A 241 5.51 -2.50 15.52
C GLN A 241 4.40 -3.14 16.36
N LEU A 242 4.39 -4.47 16.50
CA LEU A 242 3.43 -5.19 17.34
C LEU A 242 3.62 -4.83 18.81
N ARG A 243 4.88 -4.68 19.26
CA ARG A 243 5.32 -4.29 20.62
C ARG A 243 4.89 -5.22 21.76
N ASP A 244 3.93 -6.12 21.52
CA ASP A 244 3.47 -7.11 22.49
C ASP A 244 4.31 -8.40 22.37
N PRO A 245 4.97 -8.86 23.46
CA PRO A 245 5.78 -10.08 23.43
C PRO A 245 5.01 -11.34 23.00
N ALA A 246 3.74 -11.47 23.40
CA ALA A 246 2.93 -12.64 23.05
C ALA A 246 2.61 -12.68 21.55
N LEU A 247 2.39 -11.51 20.95
CA LEU A 247 2.22 -11.41 19.49
C LEU A 247 3.52 -11.67 18.73
N ILE A 248 4.66 -11.23 19.27
CA ILE A 248 5.96 -11.48 18.65
C ILE A 248 6.24 -13.00 18.65
N GLU A 249 6.04 -13.67 19.78
CA GLU A 249 6.16 -15.12 19.89
C GLU A 249 5.18 -15.84 18.94
N ALA A 250 3.93 -15.39 18.88
CA ALA A 250 2.95 -15.95 17.94
C ALA A 250 3.37 -15.78 16.47
N ALA A 251 3.93 -14.62 16.11
CA ALA A 251 4.44 -14.37 14.75
C ALA A 251 5.61 -15.32 14.41
N GLU A 252 6.52 -15.57 15.35
CA GLU A 252 7.61 -16.53 15.19
C GLU A 252 7.09 -17.97 15.04
N ARG A 253 6.12 -18.39 15.88
CA ARG A 253 5.49 -19.71 15.76
C ARG A 253 4.85 -19.91 14.39
N VAL A 254 4.08 -18.93 13.91
CA VAL A 254 3.43 -19.01 12.59
C VAL A 254 4.45 -19.03 11.46
N ARG A 255 5.55 -18.26 11.57
CA ARG A 255 6.65 -18.29 10.60
C ARG A 255 7.30 -19.67 10.54
N ASN A 256 7.63 -20.27 11.70
CA ASN A 256 8.27 -21.58 11.77
C ASN A 256 7.37 -22.67 11.18
N SER A 257 6.06 -22.62 11.48
CA SER A 257 5.07 -23.52 10.88
C SER A 257 4.96 -23.34 9.37
N ALA A 258 5.00 -22.10 8.86
CA ALA A 258 4.94 -21.83 7.43
C ALA A 258 6.20 -22.31 6.68
N GLN A 259 7.38 -22.28 7.32
CA GLN A 259 8.62 -22.82 6.75
C GLN A 259 8.60 -24.35 6.67
N GLY A 260 8.07 -25.04 7.69
CA GLY A 260 7.97 -26.50 7.70
C GLY A 260 7.07 -27.08 6.61
N LEU A 261 6.11 -26.30 6.11
CA LEU A 261 5.22 -26.68 5.00
C LEU A 261 5.84 -26.49 3.61
N GLY A 262 7.08 -26.00 3.52
CA GLY A 262 7.78 -25.64 2.28
C GLY A 262 8.15 -26.80 1.34
N GLY A 263 7.79 -28.05 1.65
CA GLY A 263 8.08 -29.21 0.81
C GLY A 263 7.12 -29.48 -0.37
N VAL A 264 6.09 -28.64 -0.58
CA VAL A 264 4.97 -28.98 -1.50
C VAL A 264 4.85 -28.05 -2.73
N VAL A 265 5.82 -27.15 -2.97
CA VAL A 265 5.83 -26.29 -4.19
C VAL A 265 7.08 -26.54 -5.05
N SER A 266 7.68 -27.73 -4.93
CA SER A 266 8.63 -28.26 -5.91
C SER A 266 7.90 -29.15 -6.91
#